data_AF-A0A851NCJ2-F1
#
_entry.id   AF-A0A851NCJ2-F1
#
_cell.length_a   1.000
_cell.length_b   1.000
_cell.length_c   1.000
_cell.angle_alpha   90.00
_cell.angle_beta   90.00
_cell.angle_gamma   90.00
#
_symmetry.space_group_name_H-M   'P 1'
#
loop_
_entity.id
_entity.type
_entity.pdbx_description
1 polymer ?
#
loop_
_entity_poly.entity_id
_entity_poly.type
_entity_poly.pdbx_seq_one_letter_code
_entity_poly.pdbx_strand_id
1 'polypeptide(L)'
;QPPRACEDYWWEWKHCRGLRHAFHHYYAHGALPSCGRWREDYEACRAWERGGAASAQVPRGDRPGGGPGIQESRGQKYAPVWRLRKSPPPDWYLPLDQ
;
A
#
# COMPACT_ATOMS: atom_id res chain seq x y z
N GLN A 1 -9.31 4.94 9.45
CA GLN A 1 -9.22 3.48 9.33
C GLN A 1 -7.89 3.16 8.64
N PRO A 2 -7.02 2.32 9.21
CA PRO A 2 -5.81 1.91 8.52
C PRO A 2 -6.19 1.21 7.19
N PRO A 3 -5.40 1.38 6.13
CA PRO A 3 -5.72 0.83 4.81
C PRO A 3 -5.68 -0.70 4.76
N ARG A 4 -5.02 -1.35 5.73
CA ARG A 4 -4.93 -2.81 5.90
C ARG A 4 -5.25 -3.23 7.34
N ALA A 5 -5.63 -4.50 7.53
CA ALA A 5 -5.87 -5.03 8.87
C ALA A 5 -4.53 -5.20 9.60
N CYS A 6 -4.52 -5.05 10.94
CA CYS A 6 -3.29 -5.23 11.70
C CYS A 6 -2.68 -6.64 11.53
N GLU A 7 -3.53 -7.67 11.36
CA GLU A 7 -3.08 -9.05 11.08
C GLU A 7 -2.29 -9.18 9.78
N ASP A 8 -2.56 -8.35 8.77
CA ASP A 8 -1.81 -8.37 7.51
C ASP A 8 -0.35 -8.00 7.76
N TYR A 9 -0.08 -6.95 8.55
CA TYR A 9 1.27 -6.53 8.93
C TYR A 9 2.03 -7.63 9.69
N TRP A 10 1.34 -8.41 10.51
CA TRP A 10 1.92 -9.54 11.22
C TRP A 10 2.33 -10.69 10.28
N TRP A 11 1.50 -11.00 9.28
CA TRP A 11 1.82 -11.99 8.26
C TRP A 11 3.00 -11.56 7.38
N GLU A 12 3.05 -10.29 6.98
CA GLU A 12 4.18 -9.73 6.22
C GLU A 12 5.49 -9.80 7.00
N TRP A 13 5.44 -9.47 8.31
CA TRP A 13 6.61 -9.58 9.17
C TRP A 13 7.13 -11.03 9.25
N LYS A 14 6.23 -12.01 9.41
CA LYS A 14 6.59 -13.44 9.37
C LYS A 14 7.19 -13.84 8.02
N HIS A 15 6.62 -13.34 6.93
CA HIS A 15 7.10 -13.63 5.58
C HIS A 15 8.50 -13.06 5.34
N CYS A 16 8.72 -11.80 5.74
CA CYS A 16 10.02 -11.13 5.67
C CYS A 16 11.09 -11.90 6.44
N ARG A 17 10.73 -12.47 7.60
CA ARG A 17 11.64 -13.28 8.42
C ARG A 17 11.89 -14.69 7.86
N GLY A 18 11.23 -15.08 6.78
CA GLY A 18 11.37 -16.38 6.16
C GLY A 18 12.75 -16.56 5.52
N LEU A 19 13.37 -17.72 5.75
CA LEU A 19 14.69 -18.08 5.19
C LEU A 19 14.76 -17.91 3.66
N ARG A 20 13.69 -18.25 2.94
CA ARG A 20 13.60 -18.09 1.49
C ARG A 20 13.68 -16.63 1.07
N HIS A 21 12.94 -15.74 1.74
CA HIS A 21 12.96 -14.31 1.44
C HIS A 21 14.34 -13.72 1.75
N ALA A 22 14.93 -14.06 2.90
CA ALA A 22 16.27 -13.63 3.26
C ALA A 22 17.33 -14.08 2.25
N PHE A 23 17.26 -15.33 1.76
CA PHE A 23 18.17 -15.84 0.75
C PHE A 23 18.07 -15.07 -0.57
N HIS A 24 16.86 -14.87 -1.10
CA HIS A 24 16.68 -14.12 -2.35
C HIS A 24 17.12 -12.67 -2.21
N HIS A 25 16.80 -12.03 -1.10
CA HIS A 25 17.18 -10.65 -0.82
C HIS A 25 18.70 -10.51 -0.71
N TYR A 26 19.36 -11.46 -0.04
CA TYR A 26 20.82 -11.48 0.06
C TYR A 26 21.47 -11.70 -1.31
N TYR A 27 20.94 -12.59 -2.14
CA TYR A 27 21.45 -12.82 -3.49
C TYR A 27 21.30 -11.58 -4.39
N ALA A 28 20.18 -10.87 -4.30
CA ALA A 28 19.91 -9.70 -5.14
C ALA A 28 20.60 -8.41 -4.65
N HIS A 29 20.67 -8.20 -3.33
CA HIS A 29 21.08 -6.92 -2.74
C HIS A 29 22.34 -7.01 -1.86
N GLY A 30 22.87 -8.20 -1.62
CA GLY A 30 24.07 -8.41 -0.77
C GLY A 30 23.84 -8.13 0.72
N ALA A 31 22.61 -7.85 1.13
CA ALA A 31 22.25 -7.50 2.51
C ALA A 31 21.03 -8.28 2.98
N LEU A 32 20.92 -8.48 4.29
CA LEU A 32 19.73 -9.07 4.90
C LEU A 32 18.58 -8.04 4.92
N PRO A 33 17.33 -8.47 4.67
CA PRO A 33 16.18 -7.57 4.67
C PRO A 33 15.91 -7.03 6.09
N SER A 34 15.66 -5.72 6.21
CA SER A 34 15.32 -5.09 7.49
C SER A 34 13.83 -5.28 7.82
N CYS A 35 13.49 -6.39 8.48
CA CYS A 35 12.10 -6.69 8.85
C CYS A 35 11.55 -5.87 10.04
N GLY A 36 12.35 -4.99 10.66
CA GLY A 36 11.96 -4.19 11.83
C GLY A 36 10.76 -3.27 11.56
N ARG A 37 10.73 -2.66 10.37
CA ARG A 37 9.67 -1.73 9.97
C ARG A 37 8.26 -2.35 10.01
N TRP A 38 8.11 -3.60 9.57
CA TRP A 38 6.83 -4.31 9.65
C TRP A 38 6.33 -4.53 11.07
N ARG A 39 7.25 -4.71 12.03
CA ARG A 39 6.91 -4.86 13.45
C ARG A 39 6.48 -3.52 14.04
N GLU A 40 7.18 -2.44 13.72
CA GLU A 40 6.83 -1.09 14.14
C GLU A 40 5.44 -0.70 13.62
N ASP A 41 5.16 -0.98 12.33
CA ASP A 41 3.87 -0.75 11.71
C ASP A 41 2.74 -1.57 12.39
N TYR A 42 3.01 -2.83 12.75
CA TYR A 42 2.09 -3.67 13.50
C TYR A 42 1.80 -3.11 14.91
N GLU A 43 2.85 -2.70 15.64
CA GLU A 43 2.72 -2.12 16.97
C GLU A 43 1.95 -0.80 16.96
N ALA A 44 2.20 0.06 15.95
CA ALA A 44 1.46 1.29 15.71
C ALA A 44 -0.02 1.00 15.39
N CYS A 45 -0.29 0.01 14.55
CA CYS A 45 -1.66 -0.42 14.22
C CYS A 45 -2.41 -0.93 15.47
N ARG A 46 -1.76 -1.75 16.30
CA ARG A 46 -2.32 -2.25 17.57
C ARG A 46 -2.51 -1.16 18.63
N ALA A 47 -1.63 -0.16 18.66
CA ALA A 47 -1.82 1.01 19.52
C ALA A 47 -3.03 1.84 19.06
N TRP A 48 -3.20 2.01 17.75
CA TRP A 48 -4.37 2.67 17.16
C TRP A 48 -5.67 1.91 17.43
N GLU A 49 -5.69 0.57 17.32
CA GLU A 49 -6.87 -0.23 17.68
C GLU A 49 -7.25 -0.07 19.16
N ARG A 50 -6.25 -0.07 20.06
CA ARG A 50 -6.49 0.06 21.51
C ARG A 50 -6.96 1.48 21.89
N GLY A 51 -6.34 2.52 21.32
CA GLY A 51 -6.78 3.91 21.52
C GLY A 51 -8.12 4.20 20.84
N GLY A 52 -8.34 3.61 19.66
CA GLY A 52 -9.60 3.63 18.92
C GLY A 52 -10.72 2.94 19.68
N ALA A 53 -10.48 1.79 20.32
CA ALA A 53 -11.45 1.08 21.15
C ALA A 53 -11.91 1.89 22.37
N ALA A 54 -11.05 2.75 22.95
CA ALA A 54 -11.46 3.68 23.99
C ALA A 54 -12.42 4.78 23.46
N SER A 55 -12.33 5.12 22.17
CA SER A 55 -13.22 6.06 21.49
C SER A 55 -14.40 5.41 20.72
N ALA A 56 -14.39 4.09 20.53
CA ALA A 56 -15.28 3.36 19.62
C ALA A 56 -16.40 2.60 20.34
N GLN A 57 -17.11 3.29 21.23
CA GLN A 57 -18.45 2.88 21.67
C GLN A 57 -19.52 3.17 20.59
N VAL A 58 -19.12 3.55 19.38
CA VAL A 58 -20.04 3.80 18.27
C VAL A 58 -20.21 2.49 17.48
N PRO A 59 -21.46 2.02 17.27
CA PRO A 59 -21.71 0.64 16.88
C PRO A 59 -21.21 0.34 15.46
N ARG A 60 -20.72 -0.90 15.30
CA ARG A 60 -20.37 -1.56 14.04
C ARG A 60 -21.57 -1.53 13.09
N GLY A 61 -21.49 -0.67 12.09
CA GLY A 61 -22.26 -0.80 10.85
C GLY A 61 -21.39 -1.42 9.78
N ASP A 62 -21.69 -2.68 9.46
CA ASP A 62 -21.60 -3.34 8.15
C ASP A 62 -20.37 -3.12 7.25
N ARG A 63 -19.61 -4.20 7.06
CA ARG A 63 -18.80 -4.44 5.85
C ARG A 63 -19.48 -5.52 5.00
N PRO A 64 -19.43 -5.37 3.68
CA PRO A 64 -18.61 -6.26 2.87
C PRO A 64 -17.63 -5.41 2.03
N GLY A 65 -16.33 -5.70 2.00
CA GLY A 65 -15.81 -6.78 1.17
C GLY A 65 -15.66 -6.31 -0.29
N GLY A 66 -14.60 -5.55 -0.58
CA GLY A 66 -14.23 -5.09 -1.94
C GLY A 66 -12.97 -4.23 -1.89
N GLY A 67 -11.94 -4.57 -2.66
CA GLY A 67 -10.55 -4.10 -2.51
C GLY A 67 -10.30 -2.60 -2.74
N PRO A 68 -9.08 -2.11 -2.43
CA PRO A 68 -8.73 -0.71 -2.66
C PRO A 68 -8.14 -0.55 -4.06
N GLY A 69 -8.83 0.22 -4.90
CA GLY A 69 -8.25 0.71 -6.14
C GLY A 69 -9.31 1.32 -7.03
N ILE A 70 -9.21 2.65 -7.24
CA ILE A 70 -10.01 3.45 -8.18
C ILE A 70 -11.31 4.03 -7.58
N GLN A 71 -11.21 4.82 -6.52
CA GLN A 71 -12.21 5.87 -6.23
C GLN A 71 -11.61 7.22 -5.79
N GLU A 72 -10.33 7.48 -6.06
CA GLU A 72 -9.71 8.77 -5.74
C GLU A 72 -9.69 9.71 -6.97
N SER A 73 -10.87 10.15 -7.45
CA SER A 73 -10.92 11.28 -8.41
C SER A 73 -12.28 11.98 -8.54
N ARG A 74 -13.24 11.76 -7.63
CA ARG A 74 -14.57 12.42 -7.72
C ARG A 74 -14.72 13.71 -6.90
N GLY A 75 -13.61 14.35 -6.50
CA GLY A 75 -13.67 15.56 -5.66
C GLY A 75 -12.61 16.62 -5.91
N GLN A 76 -11.83 16.52 -7.00
CA GLN A 76 -10.76 17.47 -7.27
C GLN A 76 -11.25 18.61 -8.17
N LYS A 77 -11.42 19.80 -7.60
CA LYS A 77 -11.74 21.07 -8.27
C LYS A 77 -10.57 21.61 -9.10
N TYR A 78 -9.83 20.74 -9.79
CA TYR A 78 -8.70 21.13 -10.61
C TYR A 78 -9.05 20.82 -12.06
N ALA A 79 -8.93 21.81 -12.94
CA ALA A 79 -9.06 21.58 -14.36
C ALA A 79 -8.05 20.48 -14.75
N PRO A 80 -8.49 19.39 -15.41
CA PRO A 80 -7.59 18.32 -15.75
C PRO A 80 -6.50 18.86 -16.68
N VAL A 81 -5.25 18.86 -16.20
CA VAL A 81 -4.04 19.22 -16.98
C VAL A 81 -3.95 18.31 -18.21
N TRP A 82 -4.47 17.10 -18.12
CA TRP A 82 -4.46 16.09 -19.17
C TRP A 82 -5.84 15.94 -19.81
N ARG A 83 -5.93 16.23 -21.13
CA ARG A 83 -7.11 15.93 -21.95
C ARG A 83 -6.99 14.52 -22.54
N LEU A 84 -8.10 13.79 -22.60
CA LEU A 84 -8.16 12.47 -23.24
C LEU A 84 -7.83 12.61 -24.73
N ARG A 85 -6.74 11.96 -25.18
CA ARG A 85 -6.32 11.99 -26.59
C ARG A 85 -7.16 11.00 -27.40
N LYS A 86 -7.58 11.40 -28.59
CA LYS A 86 -8.37 10.56 -29.52
C LYS A 86 -7.51 9.66 -30.41
N SER A 87 -6.25 10.02 -30.61
CA SER A 87 -5.29 9.26 -31.41
C SER A 87 -3.88 9.41 -30.82
N PRO A 88 -3.00 8.41 -31.01
CA PRO A 88 -1.60 8.55 -30.63
C PRO A 88 -0.94 9.71 -31.41
N PRO A 89 0.02 10.43 -30.82
CA PRO A 89 0.84 11.40 -31.55
C PRO A 89 1.51 10.72 -32.76
N PRO A 90 1.60 11.39 -33.92
CA PRO A 90 2.16 10.79 -35.13
C PRO A 90 3.61 10.31 -34.95
N ASP A 91 4.39 10.99 -34.12
CA ASP A 91 5.83 10.73 -33.95
C ASP A 91 6.14 9.79 -32.76
N TRP A 92 5.15 9.03 -32.27
CA TRP A 92 5.32 8.14 -31.12
C TRP A 92 6.35 7.02 -31.34
N TYR A 93 6.65 6.71 -32.59
CA TYR A 93 7.54 5.61 -32.99
C TYR A 93 9.00 6.05 -33.16
N LEU A 94 9.31 7.34 -33.02
CA LEU A 94 10.68 7.81 -33.15
C LEU A 94 11.50 7.42 -31.91
N PRO A 95 12.75 6.97 -32.08
CA PRO A 95 13.65 6.78 -30.94
C PRO A 95 13.86 8.13 -30.25
N LEU A 96 13.84 8.13 -28.92
CA LEU A 96 14.18 9.32 -28.15
C LEU A 96 15.65 9.65 -28.40
N ASP A 97 15.95 10.88 -28.83
CA ASP A 97 17.33 11.36 -28.90
C ASP A 97 17.96 11.26 -27.50
N GLN A 98 19.16 10.67 -27.43
CA GLN A 98 19.94 10.50 -26.19
C GLN A 98 20.66 11.78 -25.77
#